data_AF-A0A951M402-F1
#
_entry.id   AF-A0A951M402-F1
#
_cell.length_a   1.000
_cell.length_b   1.000
_cell.length_c   1.000
_cell.angle_alpha   90.00
_cell.angle_beta   90.00
_cell.angle_gamma   90.00
#
_symmetry.space_group_name_H-M   'P 1'
#
loop_
_entity.id
_entity.type
_entity.pdbx_description
1 polymer ?
#
loop_
_entity_poly.entity_id
_entity_poly.type
_entity_poly.pdbx_seq_one_letter_code
_entity_poly.pdbx_strand_id
1 'polypeptide(L)'
;MKKRTDNFDKFANQKRGSVIKEEYRQQKKKLKQEARAAGEEMRKKKQDKLKGIQESRPETGRPARQDKIAGRKPGGAPRKKDFSSRVPEEKQKPGAQGAERPAPASTSTAAGENMPLNKFIAHAGICGRREAAEMVKEGKVTVNGDRVFEPGYKVTARDKVFVKGAQVFLQKNPVYILLNKPKDFITTSNDPQGRKTVMDIVKKATPERVYPVGRLDRNTTGVLLLTNDGELAQKLTHPSFEIKKIYEVTLDKPVAKKDLDAILEGLVLEDGPVKADAVGYANPSDKHIIGIEIHSGRNRIVRRIFEHLGYDVKGLDRVMFANLTKKNVERGKWRFLNEKEVRLLKFMNNSFVRKAPALKSAEK
;
A
#
# COMPACT_ATOMS: atom_id res chain seq x y z
N MET A 1 7.54 30.46 -0.57
CA MET A 1 6.81 29.17 -0.66
C MET A 1 7.66 28.17 -1.45
N LYS A 2 8.18 27.11 -0.81
CA LYS A 2 9.04 26.10 -1.47
C LYS A 2 8.20 25.18 -2.36
N LYS A 3 8.57 25.08 -3.64
CA LYS A 3 7.99 24.19 -4.67
C LYS A 3 8.12 22.72 -4.25
N ARG A 4 7.01 21.99 -4.23
CA ARG A 4 6.98 20.51 -4.11
C ARG A 4 7.17 19.89 -5.50
N THR A 5 8.41 19.78 -5.96
CA THR A 5 8.77 19.04 -7.19
C THR A 5 9.12 17.56 -6.92
N ASP A 6 9.20 17.16 -5.66
CA ASP A 6 9.80 15.88 -5.23
C ASP A 6 8.97 14.60 -5.52
N ASN A 7 7.76 14.72 -6.08
CA ASN A 7 6.93 13.54 -6.32
C ASN A 7 7.33 12.75 -7.59
N PHE A 8 7.99 13.38 -8.57
CA PHE A 8 8.31 12.73 -9.85
C PHE A 8 9.73 12.16 -9.94
N ASP A 9 10.70 12.68 -9.18
CA ASP A 9 12.09 12.17 -9.19
C ASP A 9 12.22 10.71 -8.74
N LYS A 10 11.26 10.21 -7.95
CA LYS A 10 11.18 8.79 -7.57
C LYS A 10 10.89 7.85 -8.75
N PHE A 11 10.39 8.39 -9.86
CA PHE A 11 10.08 7.64 -11.08
C PHE A 11 11.14 7.84 -12.18
N ALA A 12 11.79 9.00 -12.22
CA ALA A 12 12.81 9.34 -13.22
C ALA A 12 14.16 8.63 -12.99
N ASN A 13 14.57 8.46 -11.73
CA ASN A 13 15.89 7.92 -11.42
C ASN A 13 15.82 6.45 -10.99
N GLN A 14 15.91 5.53 -11.96
CA GLN A 14 16.35 4.16 -11.69
C GLN A 14 17.86 4.13 -11.38
N LYS A 15 18.28 4.64 -10.22
CA LYS A 15 19.52 4.13 -9.64
C LYS A 15 19.23 2.77 -9.03
N ARG A 16 19.77 1.73 -9.68
CA ARG A 16 19.67 0.31 -9.30
C ARG A 16 19.82 0.17 -7.79
N GLY A 17 18.75 -0.24 -7.11
CA GLY A 17 18.71 -0.40 -5.65
C GLY A 17 19.71 -1.42 -5.08
N SER A 18 20.48 -2.12 -5.94
CA SER A 18 21.63 -2.93 -5.56
C SER A 18 22.82 -2.07 -5.14
N VAL A 19 23.15 -1.01 -5.88
CA VAL A 19 24.35 -0.18 -5.63
C VAL A 19 24.21 0.60 -4.33
N ILE A 20 23.04 1.20 -4.09
CA ILE A 20 22.76 1.95 -2.85
C ILE A 20 22.75 1.01 -1.62
N LYS A 21 22.27 -0.23 -1.77
CA LYS A 21 22.33 -1.24 -0.69
C LYS A 21 23.75 -1.71 -0.43
N GLU A 22 24.58 -1.77 -1.46
CA GLU A 22 25.97 -2.21 -1.38
C GLU A 22 26.85 -1.13 -0.75
N GLU A 23 26.70 0.13 -1.15
CA GLU A 23 27.34 1.29 -0.52
C GLU A 23 26.97 1.41 0.96
N TYR A 24 25.68 1.27 1.30
CA TYR A 24 25.23 1.30 2.70
C TYR A 24 25.76 0.13 3.52
N ARG A 25 25.86 -1.06 2.91
CA ARG A 25 26.44 -2.26 3.56
C ARG A 25 27.95 -2.09 3.77
N GLN A 26 28.67 -1.48 2.83
CA GLN A 26 30.09 -1.18 2.97
C GLN A 26 30.35 -0.09 4.03
N GLN A 27 29.57 0.99 4.05
CA GLN A 27 29.65 2.01 5.12
C GLN A 27 29.41 1.41 6.50
N LYS A 28 28.38 0.57 6.66
CA LYS A 28 28.10 -0.09 7.93
C LYS A 28 29.21 -1.04 8.37
N LYS A 29 29.86 -1.72 7.41
CA LYS A 29 31.02 -2.60 7.68
C LYS A 29 32.23 -1.78 8.13
N LYS A 30 32.49 -0.64 7.49
CA LYS A 30 33.58 0.28 7.83
C LYS A 30 33.40 0.90 9.21
N LEU A 31 32.21 1.43 9.51
CA LEU A 31 31.88 1.96 10.84
C LEU A 31 32.00 0.91 11.96
N LYS A 32 31.63 -0.34 11.66
CA LYS A 32 31.80 -1.45 12.62
C LYS A 32 33.26 -1.82 12.84
N GLN A 33 34.10 -1.75 11.81
CA GLN A 33 35.54 -1.98 11.92
C GLN A 33 36.23 -0.86 12.71
N GLU A 34 35.89 0.40 12.43
CA GLU A 34 36.39 1.57 13.16
C GLU A 34 36.01 1.53 14.65
N ALA A 35 34.75 1.19 14.96
CA ALA A 35 34.31 1.02 16.35
C ALA A 35 35.03 -0.13 17.07
N ARG A 36 35.36 -1.21 16.37
CA ARG A 36 36.09 -2.36 16.93
C ARG A 36 37.56 -2.01 17.18
N ALA A 37 38.20 -1.30 16.25
CA ALA A 37 39.56 -0.79 16.40
C ALA A 37 39.66 0.21 17.56
N ALA A 38 38.72 1.15 17.67
CA ALA A 38 38.67 2.09 18.80
C ALA A 38 38.44 1.36 20.15
N GLY A 39 37.63 0.30 20.16
CA GLY A 39 37.43 -0.55 21.34
C GLY A 39 38.67 -1.33 21.75
N GLU A 40 39.43 -1.86 20.78
CA GLU A 40 40.69 -2.55 21.01
C GLU A 40 41.79 -1.60 21.49
N GLU A 41 41.86 -0.38 20.95
CA GLU A 41 42.82 0.64 21.37
C GLU A 41 42.55 1.13 22.80
N MET A 42 41.27 1.34 23.17
CA MET A 42 40.89 1.62 24.55
C MET A 42 41.21 0.47 25.51
N ARG A 43 41.03 -0.77 25.05
CA ARG A 43 41.32 -1.96 25.85
C ARG A 43 42.82 -2.14 26.05
N LYS A 44 43.64 -1.82 25.02
CA LYS A 44 45.10 -1.79 25.08
C LYS A 44 45.61 -0.69 26.01
N LYS A 45 45.12 0.55 25.88
CA LYS A 45 45.43 1.66 26.82
C LYS A 45 45.07 1.32 28.27
N LYS A 46 43.94 0.63 28.49
CA LYS A 46 43.54 0.19 29.83
C LYS A 46 44.44 -0.93 30.37
N GLN A 47 44.96 -1.79 29.50
CA GLN A 47 45.87 -2.88 29.85
C GLN A 47 47.30 -2.38 30.11
N ASP A 48 47.76 -1.40 29.34
CA ASP A 48 49.06 -0.73 29.52
C ASP A 48 49.07 0.11 30.82
N LYS A 49 47.94 0.76 31.14
CA LYS A 49 47.72 1.42 32.43
C LYS A 49 47.66 0.44 33.62
N LEU A 50 47.20 -0.80 33.39
CA LEU A 50 47.21 -1.87 34.40
C LEU A 50 48.60 -2.51 34.57
N LYS A 51 49.45 -2.48 33.54
CA LYS A 51 50.81 -3.03 33.54
C LYS A 51 51.88 -2.05 34.04
N GLY A 52 51.49 -0.84 34.47
CA GLY A 52 52.40 0.11 35.11
C GLY A 52 53.44 0.72 34.17
N ILE A 53 53.15 0.84 32.87
CA ILE A 53 54.03 1.55 31.94
C ILE A 53 53.64 3.04 31.98
N GLN A 54 54.53 3.87 32.53
CA GLN A 54 54.40 5.33 32.52
C GLN A 54 54.56 5.86 31.09
N GLU A 55 53.50 6.40 30.49
CA GLU A 55 53.65 7.37 29.41
C GLU A 55 54.07 8.71 30.03
N SER A 56 55.27 9.17 29.66
CA SER A 56 55.85 10.46 30.03
C SER A 56 54.96 11.60 29.55
N ARG A 57 54.44 12.38 30.49
CA ARG A 57 53.72 13.64 30.24
C ARG A 57 54.75 14.78 30.24
N PRO A 58 54.79 15.68 29.24
CA PRO A 58 55.61 16.88 29.33
C PRO A 58 55.06 17.82 30.39
N GLU A 59 55.95 18.28 31.29
CA GLU A 59 55.69 19.33 32.26
C GLU A 59 55.56 20.69 31.58
N THR A 60 54.53 21.47 31.93
CA THR A 60 54.66 22.93 32.08
C THR A 60 53.67 23.45 33.13
N GLY A 61 54.21 23.96 34.24
CA GLY A 61 53.76 25.18 34.93
C GLY A 61 52.52 25.12 35.83
N ARG A 62 52.75 25.04 37.14
CA ARG A 62 51.85 25.62 38.17
C ARG A 62 52.15 27.13 38.35
N PRO A 63 51.19 27.90 38.87
CA PRO A 63 51.45 28.55 40.16
C PRO A 63 50.32 28.33 41.19
N ALA A 64 50.60 28.78 42.42
CA ALA A 64 50.08 28.25 43.68
C ALA A 64 48.89 29.03 44.31
N ARG A 65 48.09 28.25 45.06
CA ARG A 65 47.38 28.47 46.35
C ARG A 65 46.67 29.80 46.68
N GLN A 66 45.42 29.65 47.16
CA GLN A 66 45.00 30.19 48.46
C GLN A 66 43.89 29.37 49.12
N ASP A 67 43.97 29.24 50.45
CA ASP A 67 43.20 28.39 51.36
C ASP A 67 41.85 28.99 51.82
N LYS A 68 40.91 28.12 52.27
CA LYS A 68 40.10 28.26 53.52
C LYS A 68 39.14 27.05 53.77
N ILE A 69 39.53 26.18 54.72
CA ILE A 69 38.85 25.78 56.00
C ILE A 69 37.30 25.96 56.06
N ALA A 70 36.40 25.09 56.56
CA ALA A 70 36.36 23.78 57.24
C ALA A 70 34.88 23.29 57.34
N GLY A 71 34.63 22.00 57.68
CA GLY A 71 33.38 21.61 58.35
C GLY A 71 32.84 20.16 58.22
N ARG A 72 33.33 19.26 59.10
CA ARG A 72 32.68 18.07 59.75
C ARG A 72 32.15 16.84 58.97
N LYS A 73 32.56 15.67 59.51
CA LYS A 73 32.22 14.22 59.29
C LYS A 73 30.99 13.78 60.13
N PRO A 74 30.59 12.46 60.31
CA PRO A 74 31.08 11.17 59.74
C PRO A 74 30.03 10.08 59.37
N GLY A 75 30.51 9.05 58.65
CA GLY A 75 30.30 7.61 58.95
C GLY A 75 29.33 6.84 58.04
N GLY A 76 29.49 5.57 57.68
CA GLY A 76 30.50 4.52 57.89
C GLY A 76 30.15 3.34 56.94
N ALA A 77 31.11 2.46 56.64
CA ALA A 77 30.89 1.19 55.92
C ALA A 77 31.08 0.02 56.94
N PRO A 78 31.13 -1.28 56.58
CA PRO A 78 30.71 -2.03 55.37
C PRO A 78 29.98 -3.38 55.71
N ARG A 79 29.56 -4.20 54.72
CA ARG A 79 29.91 -5.66 54.63
C ARG A 79 29.28 -6.41 53.45
N LYS A 80 30.09 -7.32 52.89
CA LYS A 80 29.80 -8.40 51.93
C LYS A 80 29.67 -9.75 52.64
N LYS A 81 29.22 -10.77 51.88
CA LYS A 81 29.46 -12.24 51.92
C LYS A 81 28.12 -13.00 52.01
N ASP A 82 27.91 -14.21 51.51
CA ASP A 82 28.56 -15.21 50.63
C ASP A 82 27.50 -16.36 50.55
N PHE A 83 27.74 -17.38 49.73
CA PHE A 83 27.30 -18.81 49.78
C PHE A 83 26.76 -19.29 48.42
N SER A 84 27.42 -20.20 47.68
CA SER A 84 27.80 -21.61 47.93
C SER A 84 26.66 -22.62 47.68
N SER A 85 26.81 -23.34 46.56
CA SER A 85 26.44 -24.72 46.19
C SER A 85 25.60 -25.60 47.13
N ARG A 86 24.56 -26.27 46.57
CA ARG A 86 24.47 -27.75 46.35
C ARG A 86 23.05 -28.16 45.87
N VAL A 87 22.98 -29.24 45.08
CA VAL A 87 21.79 -29.89 44.48
C VAL A 87 21.20 -30.93 45.46
N PRO A 88 19.90 -31.26 45.40
CA PRO A 88 19.53 -32.66 45.07
C PRO A 88 18.25 -32.84 44.22
N GLU A 89 18.10 -34.06 43.71
CA GLU A 89 17.11 -34.64 42.78
C GLU A 89 15.65 -34.81 43.27
N GLU A 90 14.76 -34.79 42.26
CA GLU A 90 13.60 -35.67 41.96
C GLU A 90 12.49 -35.97 43.01
N LYS A 91 11.22 -35.64 42.65
CA LYS A 91 10.00 -36.45 42.89
C LYS A 91 8.78 -35.93 42.12
N GLN A 92 7.85 -36.86 41.85
CA GLN A 92 6.77 -36.86 40.85
C GLN A 92 5.47 -36.09 41.23
N LYS A 93 4.75 -35.62 40.18
CA LYS A 93 3.31 -35.27 39.92
C LYS A 93 2.25 -35.37 41.05
N PRO A 94 1.13 -34.58 41.07
CA PRO A 94 0.18 -34.41 39.93
C PRO A 94 -0.61 -33.08 39.76
N GLY A 95 -1.08 -32.85 38.52
CA GLY A 95 -2.39 -32.26 38.15
C GLY A 95 -2.76 -30.81 38.53
N ALA A 96 -2.90 -29.93 37.53
CA ALA A 96 -4.02 -28.99 37.41
C ALA A 96 -3.98 -28.25 36.06
N GLN A 97 -5.16 -28.07 35.50
CA GLN A 97 -5.49 -27.47 34.21
C GLN A 97 -5.05 -26.00 34.10
N GLY A 98 -4.66 -25.54 32.91
CA GLY A 98 -4.21 -24.16 32.71
C GLY A 98 -4.22 -23.72 31.25
N ALA A 99 -5.39 -23.26 30.81
CA ALA A 99 -5.63 -22.19 29.83
C ALA A 99 -4.88 -22.22 28.48
N GLU A 100 -5.61 -22.65 27.45
CA GLU A 100 -5.33 -22.30 26.06
C GLU A 100 -5.26 -20.77 25.90
N ARG A 101 -4.17 -20.30 25.28
CA ARG A 101 -4.02 -18.91 24.85
C ARG A 101 -5.00 -18.63 23.71
N PRO A 102 -5.84 -17.59 23.78
CA PRO A 102 -6.72 -17.25 22.67
C PRO A 102 -5.89 -16.77 21.47
N ALA A 103 -6.15 -17.39 20.32
CA ALA A 103 -5.62 -16.98 19.03
C ALA A 103 -5.99 -15.51 18.74
N PRO A 104 -5.16 -14.75 18.01
CA PRO A 104 -5.43 -13.34 17.72
C PRO A 104 -6.72 -13.21 16.92
N ALA A 105 -7.68 -12.48 17.50
CA ALA A 105 -8.99 -12.21 16.93
C ALA A 105 -8.88 -11.70 15.48
N SER A 106 -9.28 -12.56 14.54
CA SER A 106 -9.67 -12.13 13.22
C SER A 106 -10.81 -11.13 13.38
N THR A 107 -10.59 -9.88 12.99
CA THR A 107 -11.64 -8.87 12.88
C THR A 107 -12.54 -9.25 11.70
N SER A 108 -13.43 -10.20 11.93
CA SER A 108 -14.60 -10.46 11.10
C SER A 108 -15.62 -9.36 11.36
N THR A 109 -15.48 -8.22 10.71
CA THR A 109 -16.62 -7.33 10.47
C THR A 109 -17.54 -8.01 9.46
N ALA A 110 -18.40 -8.92 9.93
CA ALA A 110 -19.49 -9.50 9.15
C ALA A 110 -20.50 -10.19 10.08
N ALA A 111 -21.27 -9.39 10.83
CA ALA A 111 -22.48 -9.86 11.48
C ALA A 111 -23.51 -8.71 11.47
N GLY A 112 -24.35 -8.68 10.44
CA GLY A 112 -25.54 -7.80 10.42
C GLY A 112 -25.81 -7.01 9.14
N GLU A 113 -24.97 -7.06 8.11
CA GLU A 113 -25.28 -6.32 6.88
C GLU A 113 -26.18 -7.15 5.95
N ASN A 114 -27.46 -6.78 5.92
CA ASN A 114 -28.39 -7.15 4.88
C ASN A 114 -27.81 -6.74 3.51
N MET A 115 -27.48 -7.71 2.65
CA MET A 115 -26.99 -7.43 1.31
C MET A 115 -28.03 -7.79 0.24
N PRO A 116 -28.15 -7.02 -0.85
CA PRO A 116 -29.04 -7.38 -1.95
C PRO A 116 -28.70 -8.76 -2.54
N LEU A 117 -29.71 -9.54 -2.92
CA LEU A 117 -29.58 -10.89 -3.45
C LEU A 117 -28.69 -10.93 -4.70
N ASN A 118 -28.83 -9.97 -5.60
CA ASN A 118 -27.95 -9.86 -6.77
C ASN A 118 -26.48 -9.62 -6.41
N LYS A 119 -26.21 -8.91 -5.30
CA LYS A 119 -24.87 -8.67 -4.78
C LYS A 119 -24.33 -9.95 -4.12
N PHE A 120 -25.17 -10.66 -3.37
CA PHE A 120 -24.81 -11.94 -2.74
C PHE A 120 -24.36 -12.97 -3.78
N ILE A 121 -25.16 -13.18 -4.83
CA ILE A 121 -24.86 -14.15 -5.90
C ILE A 121 -23.57 -13.77 -6.65
N ALA A 122 -23.36 -12.48 -6.90
CA ALA A 122 -22.13 -12.00 -7.53
C ALA A 122 -20.90 -12.21 -6.63
N HIS A 123 -21.02 -11.96 -5.32
CA HIS A 123 -19.97 -12.20 -4.33
C HIS A 123 -19.73 -13.69 -4.05
N ALA A 124 -20.70 -14.55 -4.35
CA ALA A 124 -20.52 -16.00 -4.36
C ALA A 124 -19.71 -16.50 -5.58
N GLY A 125 -19.40 -15.61 -6.53
CA GLY A 125 -18.56 -15.92 -7.69
C GLY A 125 -19.30 -16.61 -8.84
N ILE A 126 -20.64 -16.71 -8.78
CA ILE A 126 -21.44 -17.43 -9.79
C ILE A 126 -21.46 -16.69 -11.12
N CYS A 127 -21.71 -15.38 -11.09
CA CYS A 127 -21.87 -14.56 -12.29
C CYS A 127 -21.63 -13.08 -11.99
N GLY A 128 -21.73 -12.22 -13.01
CA GLY A 128 -21.71 -10.77 -12.80
C GLY A 128 -22.98 -10.27 -12.09
N ARG A 129 -22.93 -9.10 -11.44
CA ARG A 129 -24.09 -8.56 -10.70
C ARG A 129 -25.34 -8.32 -11.57
N ARG A 130 -25.16 -7.96 -12.85
CA ARG A 130 -26.28 -7.75 -13.80
C ARG A 130 -26.92 -9.07 -14.20
N GLU A 131 -26.09 -10.04 -14.57
CA GLU A 131 -26.51 -11.40 -14.87
C GLU A 131 -27.20 -12.06 -13.66
N ALA A 132 -26.69 -11.82 -12.44
CA ALA A 132 -27.35 -12.25 -11.21
C ALA A 132 -28.76 -11.65 -11.07
N ALA A 133 -28.94 -10.37 -11.42
CA ALA A 133 -30.25 -9.73 -11.39
C ALA A 133 -31.22 -10.33 -12.43
N GLU A 134 -30.71 -10.71 -13.61
CA GLU A 134 -31.50 -11.41 -14.63
C GLU A 134 -31.90 -12.81 -14.13
N MET A 135 -30.97 -13.60 -13.58
CA MET A 135 -31.28 -14.92 -13.03
C MET A 135 -32.34 -14.88 -11.92
N VAL A 136 -32.30 -13.84 -11.07
CA VAL A 136 -33.32 -13.62 -10.03
C VAL A 136 -34.68 -13.33 -10.68
N LYS A 137 -34.75 -12.42 -11.66
CA LYS A 137 -36.00 -12.10 -12.37
C LYS A 137 -36.59 -13.30 -13.13
N GLU A 138 -35.73 -14.18 -13.62
CA GLU A 138 -36.13 -15.43 -14.29
C GLU A 138 -36.58 -16.53 -13.31
N GLY A 139 -36.57 -16.29 -12.01
CA GLY A 139 -36.98 -17.27 -10.99
C GLY A 139 -36.00 -18.43 -10.82
N LYS A 140 -34.75 -18.29 -11.25
CA LYS A 140 -33.69 -19.31 -11.14
C LYS A 140 -33.03 -19.34 -9.76
N VAL A 141 -33.52 -18.54 -8.81
CA VAL A 141 -32.94 -18.36 -7.48
C VAL A 141 -34.01 -18.60 -6.42
N THR A 142 -33.68 -19.39 -5.40
CA THR A 142 -34.50 -19.57 -4.20
C THR A 142 -33.75 -19.14 -2.95
N VAL A 143 -34.46 -18.60 -1.97
CA VAL A 143 -33.94 -18.19 -0.67
C VAL A 143 -34.78 -18.87 0.40
N ASN A 144 -34.15 -19.67 1.27
CA ASN A 144 -34.81 -20.43 2.34
C ASN A 144 -35.96 -21.36 1.86
N GLY A 145 -35.97 -21.72 0.58
CA GLY A 145 -37.02 -22.56 -0.03
C GLY A 145 -37.95 -21.80 -0.98
N ASP A 146 -38.04 -20.47 -0.85
CA ASP A 146 -38.97 -19.65 -1.62
C ASP A 146 -38.31 -19.05 -2.86
N ARG A 147 -39.03 -19.02 -3.99
CA ARG A 147 -38.57 -18.33 -5.21
C ARG A 147 -38.68 -16.83 -5.04
N VAL A 148 -37.56 -16.14 -5.25
CA VAL A 148 -37.48 -14.69 -5.15
C VAL A 148 -37.27 -14.11 -6.54
N PHE A 149 -38.07 -13.12 -6.91
CA PHE A 149 -38.03 -12.45 -8.23
C PHE A 149 -37.45 -11.03 -8.16
N GLU A 150 -37.18 -10.52 -6.95
CA GLU A 150 -36.67 -9.19 -6.72
C GLU A 150 -35.14 -9.21 -6.54
N PRO A 151 -34.34 -8.65 -7.47
CA PRO A 151 -32.88 -8.61 -7.33
C PRO A 151 -32.39 -7.82 -6.11
N GLY A 152 -33.22 -6.90 -5.63
CA GLY A 152 -32.98 -6.08 -4.44
C GLY A 152 -33.32 -6.75 -3.12
N TYR A 153 -33.91 -7.94 -3.14
CA TYR A 153 -34.27 -8.70 -1.94
C TYR A 153 -33.06 -8.84 -1.02
N LYS A 154 -33.23 -8.50 0.26
CA LYS A 154 -32.13 -8.46 1.21
C LYS A 154 -31.92 -9.83 1.82
N VAL A 155 -30.71 -10.35 1.71
CA VAL A 155 -30.28 -11.60 2.33
C VAL A 155 -29.19 -11.36 3.35
N THR A 156 -29.16 -12.21 4.36
CA THR A 156 -28.15 -12.30 5.39
C THR A 156 -27.24 -13.50 5.15
N ALA A 157 -26.12 -13.56 5.85
CA ALA A 157 -25.24 -14.74 5.83
C ALA A 157 -25.88 -16.02 6.40
N ARG A 158 -27.03 -15.91 7.10
CA ARG A 158 -27.76 -17.05 7.65
C ARG A 158 -28.74 -17.66 6.64
N ASP A 159 -29.14 -16.90 5.63
CA ASP A 159 -30.10 -17.34 4.63
C ASP A 159 -29.47 -18.37 3.68
N LYS A 160 -30.24 -19.41 3.38
CA LYS A 160 -29.85 -20.46 2.42
C LYS A 160 -30.27 -20.03 1.02
N VAL A 161 -29.33 -19.49 0.26
CA VAL A 161 -29.55 -19.10 -1.13
C VAL A 161 -29.16 -20.25 -2.05
N PHE A 162 -30.05 -20.63 -2.96
CA PHE A 162 -29.79 -21.61 -4.01
C PHE A 162 -29.93 -20.94 -5.39
N VAL A 163 -29.00 -21.26 -6.29
CA VAL A 163 -29.04 -20.81 -7.69
C VAL A 163 -29.05 -22.06 -8.56
N LYS A 164 -30.06 -22.21 -9.42
CA LYS A 164 -30.25 -23.41 -10.27
C LYS A 164 -30.20 -24.73 -9.47
N GLY A 165 -30.72 -24.73 -8.24
CA GLY A 165 -30.78 -25.91 -7.37
C GLY A 165 -29.52 -26.18 -6.54
N ALA A 166 -28.41 -25.46 -6.75
CA ALA A 166 -27.21 -25.59 -5.94
C ALA A 166 -27.12 -24.49 -4.87
N GLN A 167 -26.81 -24.86 -3.62
CA GLN A 167 -26.61 -23.88 -2.56
C GLN A 167 -25.34 -23.06 -2.85
N VAL A 168 -25.46 -21.74 -2.75
CA VAL A 168 -24.36 -20.81 -3.02
C VAL A 168 -23.82 -20.22 -1.72
N PHE A 169 -22.50 -20.07 -1.65
CA PHE A 169 -21.80 -19.51 -0.50
C PHE A 169 -20.95 -18.33 -0.93
N LEU A 170 -20.82 -17.34 -0.06
CA LEU A 170 -19.90 -16.22 -0.28
C LEU A 170 -18.47 -16.72 -0.40
N GLN A 171 -17.71 -16.16 -1.35
CA GLN A 171 -16.29 -16.47 -1.47
C GLN A 171 -15.54 -16.02 -0.21
N LYS A 172 -14.87 -16.98 0.45
CA LYS A 172 -14.13 -16.72 1.70
C LYS A 172 -12.69 -16.25 1.45
N ASN A 173 -12.15 -16.48 0.26
CA ASN A 173 -10.76 -16.23 -0.07
C ASN A 173 -10.64 -14.94 -0.92
N PRO A 174 -10.33 -13.79 -0.32
CA PRO A 174 -10.11 -12.59 -1.09
C PRO A 174 -8.79 -12.70 -1.87
N VAL A 175 -8.86 -12.48 -3.17
CA VAL A 175 -7.73 -12.53 -4.09
C VAL A 175 -7.42 -11.12 -4.58
N TYR A 176 -6.14 -10.75 -4.59
CA TYR A 176 -5.69 -9.45 -5.10
C TYR A 176 -4.50 -9.63 -6.04
N ILE A 177 -4.72 -9.35 -7.32
CA ILE A 177 -3.73 -9.53 -8.37
C ILE A 177 -3.36 -8.16 -8.93
N LEU A 178 -2.07 -7.85 -8.92
CA LEU A 178 -1.51 -6.69 -9.59
C LEU A 178 -1.00 -7.10 -10.96
N LEU A 179 -1.66 -6.61 -12.00
CA LEU A 179 -1.29 -6.81 -13.39
C LEU A 179 -0.57 -5.57 -13.93
N ASN A 180 0.57 -5.77 -14.59
CA ASN A 180 1.14 -4.74 -15.46
C ASN A 180 0.58 -4.93 -16.88
N LYS A 181 -0.56 -4.29 -17.15
CA LYS A 181 -1.35 -4.48 -18.36
C LYS A 181 -0.53 -4.11 -19.62
N PRO A 182 -0.46 -5.01 -20.63
CA PRO A 182 0.11 -4.73 -21.94
C PRO A 182 -0.85 -3.92 -22.84
N LYS A 183 -0.30 -3.40 -23.93
CA LYS A 183 -1.07 -2.77 -25.01
C LYS A 183 -1.91 -3.84 -25.71
N ASP A 184 -3.00 -3.43 -26.36
CA ASP A 184 -3.89 -4.28 -27.17
C ASP A 184 -4.77 -5.28 -26.41
N PHE A 185 -4.84 -5.16 -25.09
CA PHE A 185 -5.77 -5.92 -24.25
C PHE A 185 -6.90 -5.04 -23.72
N ILE A 186 -8.12 -5.55 -23.71
CA ILE A 186 -9.31 -4.85 -23.20
C ILE A 186 -9.54 -5.17 -21.73
N THR A 187 -9.87 -4.16 -20.93
CA THR A 187 -10.27 -4.33 -19.52
C THR A 187 -11.76 -4.63 -19.41
N THR A 188 -12.15 -5.86 -19.74
CA THR A 188 -13.50 -6.40 -19.57
C THR A 188 -13.44 -7.84 -19.06
N SER A 189 -14.48 -8.30 -18.37
CA SER A 189 -14.62 -9.69 -17.93
C SER A 189 -15.18 -10.61 -19.02
N ASN A 190 -15.92 -10.06 -19.99
CA ASN A 190 -16.45 -10.77 -21.13
C ASN A 190 -16.41 -9.85 -22.37
N ASP A 191 -15.94 -10.36 -23.50
CA ASP A 191 -15.90 -9.62 -24.76
C ASP A 191 -16.65 -10.38 -25.86
N PRO A 192 -17.84 -9.90 -26.28
CA PRO A 192 -18.63 -10.55 -27.33
C PRO A 192 -17.92 -10.64 -28.69
N GLN A 193 -16.93 -9.76 -28.94
CA GLN A 193 -16.18 -9.71 -30.20
C GLN A 193 -14.91 -10.58 -30.18
N GLY A 194 -14.68 -11.35 -29.11
CA GLY A 194 -13.55 -12.29 -29.02
C GLY A 194 -12.16 -11.62 -28.98
N ARG A 195 -12.08 -10.34 -28.61
CA ARG A 195 -10.81 -9.61 -28.51
C ARG A 195 -10.07 -10.02 -27.25
N LYS A 196 -8.74 -9.88 -27.26
CA LYS A 196 -7.88 -10.20 -26.11
C LYS A 196 -8.26 -9.37 -24.88
N THR A 197 -8.49 -10.02 -23.76
CA THR A 197 -8.91 -9.42 -22.50
C THR A 197 -7.84 -9.59 -21.41
N VAL A 198 -7.84 -8.69 -20.43
CA VAL A 198 -6.96 -8.84 -19.25
C VAL A 198 -7.21 -10.14 -18.48
N MET A 199 -8.40 -10.73 -18.62
CA MET A 199 -8.75 -12.02 -18.00
C MET A 199 -7.95 -13.18 -18.62
N ASP A 200 -7.62 -13.11 -19.91
CA ASP A 200 -6.80 -14.12 -20.59
C ASP A 200 -5.39 -14.21 -19.99
N ILE A 201 -4.87 -13.07 -19.52
CA ILE A 201 -3.55 -12.98 -18.89
C ILE A 201 -3.53 -13.63 -17.50
N VAL A 202 -4.62 -13.47 -16.74
CA VAL A 202 -4.73 -13.96 -15.34
C VAL A 202 -5.49 -15.28 -15.21
N LYS A 203 -5.89 -15.92 -16.33
CA LYS A 203 -6.76 -17.10 -16.35
C LYS A 203 -6.24 -18.26 -15.49
N LYS A 204 -4.92 -18.42 -15.37
CA LYS A 204 -4.26 -19.47 -14.57
C LYS A 204 -3.78 -18.99 -13.20
N ALA A 205 -4.11 -17.76 -12.81
CA ALA A 205 -3.63 -17.18 -11.55
C ALA A 205 -4.35 -17.77 -10.34
N THR A 206 -5.66 -17.96 -10.44
CA THR A 206 -6.50 -18.39 -9.32
C THR A 206 -7.73 -19.13 -9.84
N PRO A 207 -8.27 -20.11 -9.09
CA PRO A 207 -9.58 -20.69 -9.38
C PRO A 207 -10.73 -19.72 -9.05
N GLU A 208 -10.48 -18.68 -8.25
CA GLU A 208 -11.50 -17.74 -7.81
C GLU A 208 -11.89 -16.75 -8.91
N ARG A 209 -13.16 -16.33 -8.93
CA ARG A 209 -13.66 -15.37 -9.92
C ARG A 209 -13.22 -13.94 -9.57
N VAL A 210 -12.16 -13.44 -10.21
CA VAL A 210 -11.71 -12.05 -10.08
C VAL A 210 -12.23 -11.16 -11.21
N TYR A 211 -12.24 -9.85 -10.98
CA TYR A 211 -12.57 -8.83 -11.97
C TYR A 211 -11.68 -7.59 -11.82
N PRO A 212 -11.49 -6.80 -12.89
CA PRO A 212 -10.66 -5.61 -12.83
C PRO A 212 -11.27 -4.51 -11.96
N VAL A 213 -10.42 -3.84 -11.18
CA VAL A 213 -10.74 -2.66 -10.37
C VAL A 213 -10.52 -1.43 -11.23
N GLY A 214 -11.62 -0.91 -11.76
CA GLY A 214 -11.61 0.16 -12.74
C GLY A 214 -11.20 -0.34 -14.13
N ARG A 215 -10.85 0.60 -15.01
CA ARG A 215 -10.53 0.29 -16.41
C ARG A 215 -9.26 0.99 -16.85
N LEU A 216 -8.56 0.36 -17.80
CA LEU A 216 -7.57 1.00 -18.65
C LEU A 216 -8.02 0.81 -20.09
N ASP A 217 -7.85 1.84 -20.93
CA ASP A 217 -8.17 1.72 -22.35
C ASP A 217 -7.30 0.63 -23.00
N ARG A 218 -7.75 0.14 -24.17
CA ARG A 218 -7.07 -0.91 -24.92
C ARG A 218 -5.58 -0.61 -25.12
N ASN A 219 -5.28 0.63 -25.53
CA ASN A 219 -3.92 1.09 -25.82
C ASN A 219 -3.18 1.65 -24.61
N THR A 220 -3.83 1.72 -23.44
CA THR A 220 -3.20 2.19 -22.20
C THR A 220 -2.58 1.02 -21.48
N THR A 221 -1.35 1.21 -21.03
CA THR A 221 -0.56 0.20 -20.33
C THR A 221 -0.45 0.52 -18.85
N GLY A 222 0.09 -0.41 -18.06
CA GLY A 222 0.50 -0.14 -16.68
C GLY A 222 -0.36 -0.85 -15.63
N VAL A 223 -0.32 -0.32 -14.41
CA VAL A 223 -0.86 -0.97 -13.22
C VAL A 223 -2.38 -1.13 -13.32
N LEU A 224 -2.86 -2.36 -13.19
CA LEU A 224 -4.27 -2.71 -13.04
C LEU A 224 -4.43 -3.71 -11.90
N LEU A 225 -5.33 -3.41 -10.96
CA LEU A 225 -5.68 -4.33 -9.88
C LEU A 225 -6.86 -5.21 -10.33
N LEU A 226 -6.82 -6.49 -10.02
CA LEU A 226 -7.95 -7.42 -10.15
C LEU A 226 -8.23 -8.04 -8.79
N THR A 227 -9.51 -8.18 -8.44
CA THR A 227 -9.92 -8.77 -7.17
C THR A 227 -11.33 -9.35 -7.25
N ASN A 228 -11.67 -10.23 -6.30
CA ASN A 228 -13.04 -10.65 -6.01
C ASN A 228 -13.64 -9.91 -4.79
N ASP A 229 -12.87 -9.01 -4.15
CA ASP A 229 -13.33 -8.15 -3.06
C ASP A 229 -14.11 -6.95 -3.61
N GLY A 230 -15.43 -7.07 -3.66
CA GLY A 230 -16.34 -6.06 -4.21
C GLY A 230 -16.34 -4.75 -3.45
N GLU A 231 -16.17 -4.80 -2.14
CA GLU A 231 -16.17 -3.61 -1.30
C GLU A 231 -14.91 -2.81 -1.51
N LEU A 232 -13.75 -3.47 -1.55
CA LEU A 232 -12.49 -2.79 -1.87
C LEU A 232 -12.52 -2.25 -3.29
N ALA A 233 -13.01 -3.03 -4.26
CA ALA A 233 -13.11 -2.57 -5.64
C ALA A 233 -14.00 -1.31 -5.77
N GLN A 234 -15.13 -1.27 -5.07
CA GLN A 234 -16.01 -0.09 -5.04
C GLN A 234 -15.31 1.11 -4.38
N LYS A 235 -14.64 0.92 -3.23
CA LYS A 235 -13.88 1.98 -2.56
C LYS A 235 -12.76 2.54 -3.43
N LEU A 236 -12.13 1.71 -4.26
CA LEU A 236 -11.02 2.12 -5.12
C LEU A 236 -11.46 2.80 -6.43
N THR A 237 -12.72 2.65 -6.82
CA THR A 237 -13.23 3.13 -8.12
C THR A 237 -14.25 4.24 -8.00
N HIS A 238 -14.96 4.35 -6.88
CA HIS A 238 -16.00 5.35 -6.71
C HIS A 238 -15.39 6.77 -6.64
N PRO A 239 -15.92 7.75 -7.39
CA PRO A 239 -15.35 9.09 -7.47
C PRO A 239 -15.18 9.79 -6.12
N SER A 240 -16.09 9.56 -5.17
CA SER A 240 -16.08 10.20 -3.84
C SER A 240 -14.85 9.89 -2.99
N PHE A 241 -14.09 8.83 -3.31
CA PHE A 241 -12.88 8.47 -2.56
C PHE A 241 -11.61 9.07 -3.15
N GLU A 242 -11.72 9.79 -4.27
CA GLU A 242 -10.63 10.56 -4.88
C GLU A 242 -9.30 9.80 -4.98
N ILE A 243 -9.39 8.52 -5.36
CA ILE A 243 -8.23 7.63 -5.37
C ILE A 243 -7.25 8.08 -6.44
N LYS A 244 -6.07 8.48 -5.99
CA LYS A 244 -4.99 9.00 -6.82
C LYS A 244 -4.47 7.96 -7.81
N LYS A 245 -4.25 8.42 -9.03
CA LYS A 245 -3.66 7.66 -10.15
C LYS A 245 -2.52 8.51 -10.69
N ILE A 246 -1.37 7.91 -10.96
CA ILE A 246 -0.25 8.59 -11.62
C ILE A 246 -0.05 7.94 -12.98
N TYR A 247 0.02 8.76 -14.01
CA TYR A 247 0.29 8.37 -15.38
C TYR A 247 1.58 9.00 -15.86
N GLU A 248 2.32 8.24 -16.66
CA GLU A 248 3.36 8.73 -17.55
C GLU A 248 2.77 8.82 -18.95
N VAL A 249 2.88 9.98 -19.57
CA VAL A 249 2.27 10.32 -20.86
C VAL A 249 3.40 10.67 -21.81
N THR A 250 3.44 9.99 -22.96
CA THR A 250 4.37 10.29 -24.05
C THR A 250 3.59 10.99 -25.15
N LEU A 251 4.04 12.17 -25.53
CA LEU A 251 3.37 13.05 -26.48
C LEU A 251 4.14 13.15 -27.80
N ASP A 252 3.47 13.66 -28.82
CA ASP A 252 4.00 13.87 -30.17
C ASP A 252 5.04 15.00 -30.25
N LYS A 253 4.94 15.99 -29.35
CA LYS A 253 5.82 17.16 -29.30
C LYS A 253 6.12 17.60 -27.85
N PRO A 254 7.17 18.40 -27.61
CA PRO A 254 7.52 18.91 -26.29
C PRO A 254 6.39 19.74 -25.67
N VAL A 255 6.10 19.54 -24.40
CA VAL A 255 5.07 20.33 -23.70
C VAL A 255 5.65 21.65 -23.21
N ALA A 256 4.93 22.73 -23.48
CA ALA A 256 5.27 24.04 -22.94
C ALA A 256 4.92 24.14 -21.46
N LYS A 257 5.73 24.87 -20.68
CA LYS A 257 5.46 25.07 -19.25
C LYS A 257 4.10 25.74 -19.00
N LYS A 258 3.69 26.67 -19.87
CA LYS A 258 2.38 27.33 -19.81
C LYS A 258 1.22 26.33 -19.79
N ASP A 259 1.33 25.25 -20.57
CA ASP A 259 0.29 24.24 -20.68
C ASP A 259 0.26 23.35 -19.44
N LEU A 260 1.42 23.06 -18.83
CA LEU A 260 1.48 22.39 -17.53
C LEU A 260 0.80 23.25 -16.44
N ASP A 261 1.05 24.56 -16.44
CA ASP A 261 0.42 25.48 -15.49
C ASP A 261 -1.11 25.52 -15.71
N ALA A 262 -1.58 25.55 -16.96
CA ALA A 262 -3.02 25.48 -17.29
C ALA A 262 -3.69 24.17 -16.80
N ILE A 263 -3.01 23.02 -16.91
CA ILE A 263 -3.50 21.73 -16.39
C ILE A 263 -3.66 21.76 -14.84
N LEU A 264 -2.78 22.48 -14.13
CA LEU A 264 -2.84 22.64 -12.67
C LEU A 264 -3.91 23.63 -12.22
N GLU A 265 -4.09 24.71 -12.97
CA GLU A 265 -5.14 25.70 -12.70
C GLU A 265 -6.53 25.08 -12.92
N GLY A 266 -6.65 24.27 -13.97
CA GLY A 266 -7.85 23.53 -14.35
C GLY A 266 -8.29 23.88 -15.77
N LEU A 267 -8.87 22.91 -16.47
CA LEU A 267 -9.35 23.04 -17.84
C LEU A 267 -10.84 22.72 -17.90
N VAL A 268 -11.57 23.33 -18.83
CA VAL A 268 -12.95 22.97 -19.12
C VAL A 268 -12.96 22.09 -20.38
N LEU A 269 -13.28 20.82 -20.20
CA LEU A 269 -13.47 19.88 -21.31
C LEU A 269 -14.95 19.84 -21.72
N GLU A 270 -15.24 19.12 -22.80
CA GLU A 270 -16.61 18.91 -23.32
C GLU A 270 -17.62 18.43 -22.28
N ASP A 271 -17.16 17.64 -21.30
CA ASP A 271 -17.99 17.06 -20.26
C ASP A 271 -17.84 17.80 -18.91
N GLY A 272 -17.16 18.95 -18.88
CA GLY A 272 -17.05 19.83 -17.72
C GLY A 272 -15.61 20.05 -17.21
N PRO A 273 -15.45 20.70 -16.06
CA PRO A 273 -14.13 21.06 -15.53
C PRO A 273 -13.32 19.82 -15.10
N VAL A 274 -12.01 19.90 -15.29
CA VAL A 274 -11.03 18.92 -14.82
C VAL A 274 -9.80 19.63 -14.27
N LYS A 275 -9.24 19.08 -13.21
CA LYS A 275 -8.01 19.57 -12.59
C LYS A 275 -7.10 18.40 -12.24
N ALA A 276 -5.81 18.53 -12.57
CA ALA A 276 -4.80 17.59 -12.11
C ALA A 276 -4.37 17.92 -10.67
N ASP A 277 -4.05 16.89 -9.90
CA ASP A 277 -3.49 17.05 -8.55
C ASP A 277 -2.02 17.51 -8.61
N ALA A 278 -1.30 16.99 -9.60
CA ALA A 278 0.07 17.37 -9.92
C ALA A 278 0.37 17.05 -11.40
N VAL A 279 1.23 17.84 -12.01
CA VAL A 279 1.74 17.58 -13.36
C VAL A 279 3.19 18.08 -13.44
N GLY A 280 4.02 17.42 -14.25
CA GLY A 280 5.39 17.86 -14.46
C GLY A 280 6.11 17.00 -15.48
N TYR A 281 7.27 17.46 -15.93
CA TYR A 281 8.14 16.65 -16.78
C TYR A 281 8.60 15.40 -16.00
N ALA A 282 8.37 14.22 -16.55
CA ALA A 282 8.83 12.97 -15.94
C ALA A 282 10.36 12.88 -15.99
N ASN A 283 10.97 13.46 -17.03
CA ASN A 283 12.41 13.64 -17.15
C ASN A 283 12.70 15.11 -17.53
N PRO A 284 13.49 15.87 -16.74
CA PRO A 284 13.84 17.25 -17.08
C PRO A 284 14.52 17.42 -18.44
N SER A 285 15.20 16.38 -18.93
CA SER A 285 15.87 16.38 -20.24
C SER A 285 14.93 16.07 -21.40
N ASP A 286 13.77 15.44 -21.14
CA ASP A 286 12.81 15.06 -22.18
C ASP A 286 11.41 15.61 -21.88
N LYS A 287 11.10 16.72 -22.57
CA LYS A 287 9.84 17.43 -22.43
C LYS A 287 8.66 16.78 -23.15
N HIS A 288 8.86 15.65 -23.85
CA HIS A 288 7.77 14.86 -24.44
C HIS A 288 7.11 13.93 -23.43
N ILE A 289 7.76 13.66 -22.30
CA ILE A 289 7.29 12.72 -21.28
C ILE A 289 6.81 13.48 -20.05
N ILE A 290 5.52 13.40 -19.78
CA ILE A 290 4.85 14.11 -18.69
C ILE A 290 4.31 13.12 -17.67
N GLY A 291 4.61 13.38 -16.40
CA GLY A 291 3.94 12.76 -15.27
C GLY A 291 2.69 13.56 -14.90
N ILE A 292 1.55 12.90 -14.76
CA ILE A 292 0.28 13.50 -14.32
C ILE A 292 -0.35 12.68 -13.21
N GLU A 293 -0.66 13.33 -12.10
CA GLU A 293 -1.43 12.79 -10.98
C GLU A 293 -2.87 13.30 -11.06
N ILE A 294 -3.83 12.38 -11.03
CA ILE A 294 -5.25 12.71 -11.09
C ILE A 294 -6.09 11.70 -10.29
N HIS A 295 -7.09 12.18 -9.57
CA HIS A 295 -8.08 11.35 -8.89
C HIS A 295 -9.32 11.06 -9.76
N SER A 296 -9.62 11.91 -10.75
CA SER A 296 -10.71 11.71 -11.72
C SER A 296 -10.60 10.39 -12.49
N GLY A 297 -11.73 9.70 -12.63
CA GLY A 297 -11.87 8.43 -13.36
C GLY A 297 -12.67 8.55 -14.67
N ARG A 298 -12.88 9.78 -15.17
CA ARG A 298 -13.67 10.04 -16.39
C ARG A 298 -13.06 9.36 -17.61
N ASN A 299 -13.88 9.04 -18.60
CA ASN A 299 -13.43 8.33 -19.79
C ASN A 299 -12.32 9.12 -20.51
N ARG A 300 -11.21 8.42 -20.79
CA ARG A 300 -10.03 8.94 -21.50
C ARG A 300 -9.51 10.29 -20.99
N ILE A 301 -9.70 10.60 -19.71
CA ILE A 301 -9.53 11.96 -19.18
C ILE A 301 -8.13 12.54 -19.44
N VAL A 302 -7.08 11.74 -19.24
CA VAL A 302 -5.70 12.17 -19.49
C VAL A 302 -5.48 12.48 -20.97
N ARG A 303 -6.02 11.66 -21.88
CA ARG A 303 -5.89 11.92 -23.32
C ARG A 303 -6.61 13.19 -23.71
N ARG A 304 -7.84 13.38 -23.23
CA ARG A 304 -8.64 14.56 -23.53
C ARG A 304 -8.02 15.86 -23.00
N ILE A 305 -7.34 15.83 -21.85
CA ILE A 305 -6.57 16.98 -21.34
C ILE A 305 -5.52 17.41 -22.35
N PHE A 306 -4.69 16.48 -22.85
CA PHE A 306 -3.62 16.81 -23.78
C PHE A 306 -4.14 17.12 -25.19
N GLU A 307 -5.15 16.39 -25.67
CA GLU A 307 -5.83 16.63 -26.94
C GLU A 307 -6.46 18.03 -26.98
N HIS A 308 -7.09 18.49 -25.89
CA HIS A 308 -7.65 19.83 -25.76
C HIS A 308 -6.60 20.95 -25.89
N LEU A 309 -5.37 20.67 -25.46
CA LEU A 309 -4.23 21.59 -25.59
C LEU A 309 -3.47 21.42 -26.92
N GLY A 310 -3.98 20.60 -27.84
CA GLY A 310 -3.42 20.39 -29.16
C GLY A 310 -2.22 19.43 -29.21
N TYR A 311 -2.12 18.49 -28.26
CA TYR A 311 -1.12 17.42 -28.24
C TYR A 311 -1.74 16.07 -28.56
N ASP A 312 -0.99 15.19 -29.23
CA ASP A 312 -1.39 13.80 -29.47
C ASP A 312 -0.66 12.84 -28.51
N VAL A 313 -1.43 11.98 -27.85
CA VAL A 313 -0.91 11.01 -26.87
C VAL A 313 -0.47 9.72 -27.55
N LYS A 314 0.84 9.65 -27.83
CA LYS A 314 1.51 8.46 -28.40
C LYS A 314 1.58 7.30 -27.41
N GLY A 315 1.81 7.60 -26.13
CA GLY A 315 1.94 6.61 -25.06
C GLY A 315 1.21 7.04 -23.80
N LEU A 316 0.52 6.10 -23.15
CA LEU A 316 -0.10 6.33 -21.86
C LEU A 316 0.13 5.12 -20.97
N ASP A 317 0.83 5.33 -19.87
CA ASP A 317 1.14 4.28 -18.91
C ASP A 317 0.72 4.69 -17.50
N ARG A 318 -0.15 3.90 -16.86
CA ARG A 318 -0.48 4.10 -15.45
C ARG A 318 0.63 3.51 -14.59
N VAL A 319 1.53 4.36 -14.09
CA VAL A 319 2.67 3.93 -13.27
C VAL A 319 2.26 3.61 -11.83
N MET A 320 1.20 4.25 -11.33
CA MET A 320 0.68 4.05 -9.97
C MET A 320 -0.85 4.06 -9.92
N PHE A 321 -1.42 3.19 -9.09
CA PHE A 321 -2.83 3.18 -8.72
C PHE A 321 -2.97 2.86 -7.23
N ALA A 322 -3.61 3.73 -6.45
CA ALA A 322 -3.90 3.46 -5.02
C ALA A 322 -2.64 3.03 -4.22
N ASN A 323 -1.52 3.74 -4.41
CA ASN A 323 -0.18 3.43 -3.84
C ASN A 323 0.49 2.14 -4.37
N LEU A 324 -0.16 1.40 -5.27
CA LEU A 324 0.44 0.24 -5.93
C LEU A 324 1.20 0.70 -7.17
N THR A 325 2.39 0.13 -7.37
CA THR A 325 3.24 0.43 -8.54
C THR A 325 3.57 -0.85 -9.30
N LYS A 326 3.89 -0.71 -10.59
CA LYS A 326 4.34 -1.82 -11.46
C LYS A 326 5.78 -2.30 -11.15
N LYS A 327 6.36 -1.89 -10.01
CA LYS A 327 7.73 -2.23 -9.64
C LYS A 327 7.87 -3.76 -9.52
N ASN A 328 8.90 -4.31 -10.15
CA ASN A 328 9.19 -5.74 -10.21
C ASN A 328 8.09 -6.58 -10.89
N VAL A 329 7.25 -5.98 -11.74
CA VAL A 329 6.26 -6.68 -12.56
C VAL A 329 6.47 -6.28 -14.01
N GLU A 330 7.01 -7.19 -14.82
CA GLU A 330 7.22 -6.94 -16.24
C GLU A 330 5.87 -6.77 -16.98
N ARG A 331 5.93 -6.17 -18.16
CA ARG A 331 4.74 -5.97 -19.00
C ARG A 331 4.09 -7.32 -19.33
N GLY A 332 2.76 -7.39 -19.21
CA GLY A 332 2.02 -8.64 -19.43
C GLY A 332 2.08 -9.64 -18.28
N LYS A 333 2.95 -9.42 -17.28
CA LYS A 333 3.02 -10.27 -16.08
C LYS A 333 2.18 -9.69 -14.95
N TRP A 334 1.89 -10.55 -13.98
CA TRP A 334 1.14 -10.21 -12.79
C TRP A 334 1.80 -10.84 -11.57
N ARG A 335 1.42 -10.35 -10.38
CA ARG A 335 1.76 -10.95 -9.09
C ARG A 335 0.60 -10.78 -8.13
N PHE A 336 0.58 -11.59 -7.07
CA PHE A 336 -0.29 -11.31 -5.94
C PHE A 336 0.20 -10.08 -5.16
N LEU A 337 -0.75 -9.36 -4.57
CA LEU A 337 -0.41 -8.37 -3.56
C LEU A 337 0.05 -9.07 -2.29
N ASN A 338 1.03 -8.47 -1.61
CA ASN A 338 1.40 -8.91 -0.27
C ASN A 338 0.42 -8.36 0.77
N GLU A 339 0.42 -8.95 1.97
CA GLU A 339 -0.47 -8.56 3.05
C GLU A 339 -0.36 -7.07 3.44
N LYS A 340 0.84 -6.48 3.34
CA LYS A 340 1.05 -5.07 3.67
C LYS A 340 0.36 -4.16 2.64
N GLU A 341 0.46 -4.49 1.36
CA GLU A 341 -0.23 -3.79 0.28
C GLU A 341 -1.75 -3.90 0.44
N VAL A 342 -2.27 -5.11 0.71
CA VAL A 342 -3.70 -5.33 0.95
C VAL A 342 -4.18 -4.52 2.16
N ARG A 343 -3.42 -4.52 3.26
CA ARG A 343 -3.71 -3.73 4.46
C ARG A 343 -3.75 -2.23 4.12
N LEU A 344 -2.74 -1.71 3.43
CA LEU A 344 -2.70 -0.31 3.03
C LEU A 344 -3.91 0.07 2.19
N LEU A 345 -4.34 -0.77 1.25
CA LEU A 345 -5.55 -0.52 0.45
C LEU A 345 -6.83 -0.49 1.31
N LYS A 346 -6.98 -1.43 2.24
CA LYS A 346 -8.16 -1.52 3.11
C LYS A 346 -8.28 -0.36 4.09
N PHE A 347 -7.15 0.11 4.63
CA PHE A 347 -7.13 1.18 5.63
C PHE A 347 -6.91 2.58 5.03
N MET A 348 -6.70 2.69 3.72
CA MET A 348 -6.44 3.96 3.02
C MET A 348 -7.47 5.04 3.37
N ASN A 349 -8.76 4.70 3.45
CA ASN A 349 -9.84 5.67 3.67
C ASN A 349 -10.10 6.02 5.14
N ASN A 350 -9.75 5.15 6.09
CA ASN A 350 -9.99 5.43 7.52
C ASN A 350 -9.16 6.63 8.03
N SER A 351 -8.07 6.96 7.32
CA SER A 351 -7.24 8.14 7.59
C SER A 351 -7.80 9.43 6.98
N PHE A 352 -8.58 9.35 5.91
CA PHE A 352 -9.18 10.53 5.24
C PHE A 352 -10.55 10.93 5.84
N VAL A 353 -11.29 9.99 6.43
CA VAL A 353 -12.59 10.27 7.07
C VAL A 353 -12.45 11.10 8.36
N ARG A 354 -11.27 11.14 8.99
CA ARG A 354 -10.99 12.02 10.15
C ARG A 354 -10.50 13.41 9.72
N LYS A 355 -11.29 14.15 8.94
CA LYS A 355 -11.24 15.62 8.88
C LYS A 355 -12.41 16.19 8.08
N ALA A 356 -13.60 16.17 8.67
CA ALA A 356 -14.57 17.23 8.43
C ALA A 356 -14.71 18.00 9.75
N PRO A 357 -14.30 19.27 9.85
CA PRO A 357 -14.63 20.08 11.01
C PRO A 357 -16.15 20.26 11.02
N ALA A 358 -16.80 19.92 12.13
CA ALA A 358 -18.20 20.20 12.35
C ALA A 358 -18.42 21.72 12.19
N LEU A 359 -19.23 22.10 11.21
CA LEU A 359 -19.79 23.43 11.12
C LEU A 359 -20.55 23.68 12.43
N LYS A 360 -20.03 24.57 13.27
CA LYS A 360 -20.78 25.11 14.40
C LYS A 360 -21.95 25.88 13.82
N SER A 361 -23.15 25.39 14.06
CA SER A 361 -24.39 26.16 13.96
C SER A 361 -24.24 27.38 14.86
N ALA A 362 -24.13 28.56 14.24
CA ALA A 362 -24.26 29.82 14.95
C ALA A 362 -25.75 30.09 15.15
N GLU A 363 -26.20 29.98 16.38
CA GLU A 363 -27.38 30.66 16.87
C GLU A 363 -27.13 32.18 16.81
N LYS A 364 -28.03 32.90 16.15
CA LYS A 364 -28.63 34.13 16.67
C LYS A 364 -29.83 34.54 15.83
#